data_AF-A0A7C6T647-F1
#
_entry.id   AF-A0A7C6T647-F1
#
_cell.length_a   1.000
_cell.length_b   1.000
_cell.length_c   1.000
_cell.angle_alpha   90.00
_cell.angle_beta   90.00
_cell.angle_gamma   90.00
#
_symmetry.space_group_name_H-M   'P 1'
#
loop_
_entity.id
_entity.type
_entity.pdbx_description
1 polymer ?
#
loop_
_entity_poly.entity_id
_entity_poly.type
_entity_poly.pdbx_seq_one_letter_code
_entity_poly.pdbx_strand_id
1 'polypeptide(L)'
;MNEHLKTQGPAIAEEQLIDVYRSTQNQPSPWMMISDQVMGGVSTAALRQDQRDNSNCSCLVGRTSLDNNGGFVQMKLDIKSSELRTDYKGLFIELYGTAHEYNLHVKTSQLTRPWQSFRSILAVEPQWTRFIVPYDQLQAHRTDNELQPANITSVAVVAIGQEFDVDVCVRRFGFFH
;
A
#
# COMPACT_ATOMS: atom_id res chain seq x y z
N MET A 1 -10.93 -25.31 2.47
CA MET A 1 -11.62 -24.10 2.95
C MET A 1 -11.36 -23.06 1.88
N ASN A 2 -12.37 -22.70 1.10
CA ASN A 2 -12.18 -21.78 -0.04
C ASN A 2 -11.89 -20.40 0.52
N GLU A 3 -10.73 -19.86 0.16
CA GLU A 3 -10.36 -18.49 0.51
C GLU A 3 -11.34 -17.54 -0.19
N HIS A 4 -12.16 -16.83 0.58
CA HIS A 4 -13.12 -15.87 0.05
C HIS A 4 -12.42 -14.51 -0.08
N LEU A 5 -11.86 -14.24 -1.26
CA LEU A 5 -11.34 -12.91 -1.59
C LEU A 5 -12.52 -11.95 -1.80
N LYS A 6 -12.63 -10.93 -0.95
CA LYS A 6 -13.53 -9.78 -1.14
C LYS A 6 -12.91 -8.81 -2.14
N THR A 7 -13.71 -8.13 -2.96
CA THR A 7 -13.24 -7.05 -3.83
C THR A 7 -13.94 -5.74 -3.47
N GLN A 8 -13.17 -4.67 -3.36
CA GLN A 8 -13.66 -3.29 -3.23
C GLN A 8 -13.19 -2.48 -4.43
N GLY A 9 -14.10 -1.76 -5.08
CA GLY A 9 -13.84 -1.06 -6.35
C GLY A 9 -14.50 -1.74 -7.55
N PRO A 10 -14.22 -1.27 -8.78
CA PRO A 10 -14.83 -1.84 -9.98
C PRO A 10 -14.41 -3.30 -10.19
N ALA A 11 -15.29 -4.10 -10.79
CA ALA A 11 -14.98 -5.46 -11.17
C ALA A 11 -13.99 -5.46 -12.36
N ILE A 12 -12.84 -6.08 -12.16
CA ILE A 12 -11.78 -6.23 -13.17
C ILE A 12 -11.50 -7.73 -13.33
N ALA A 13 -11.40 -8.19 -14.58
CA ALA A 13 -11.12 -9.59 -14.86
C ALA A 13 -9.68 -9.95 -14.45
N GLU A 14 -9.44 -11.19 -14.05
CA GLU A 14 -8.15 -11.62 -13.50
C GLU A 14 -7.01 -11.48 -14.53
N GLU A 15 -7.30 -11.69 -15.80
CA GLU A 15 -6.40 -11.51 -16.94
C GLU A 15 -6.00 -10.05 -17.21
N GLN A 16 -6.76 -9.09 -16.68
CA GLN A 16 -6.42 -7.66 -16.77
C GLN A 16 -5.49 -7.22 -15.63
N LEU A 17 -5.23 -8.07 -14.64
CA LEU A 17 -4.35 -7.77 -13.51
C LEU A 17 -2.91 -8.13 -13.83
N ILE A 18 -2.03 -7.14 -13.76
CA ILE A 18 -0.61 -7.29 -14.02
C ILE A 18 0.16 -7.16 -12.71
N ASP A 19 0.73 -8.27 -12.25
CA ASP A 19 1.47 -8.34 -10.99
C ASP A 19 2.80 -7.61 -11.08
N VAL A 20 3.03 -6.73 -10.12
CA VAL A 20 4.37 -6.20 -9.79
C VAL A 20 4.95 -6.97 -8.61
N TYR A 21 4.10 -7.34 -7.66
CA TYR A 21 4.46 -8.12 -6.50
C TYR A 21 3.41 -9.20 -6.23
N ARG A 22 3.91 -10.42 -5.96
CA ARG A 22 3.12 -11.53 -5.42
C ARG A 22 4.00 -12.26 -4.41
N SER A 23 3.49 -12.40 -3.19
CA SER A 23 4.23 -13.03 -2.10
C SER A 23 4.45 -14.52 -2.38
N THR A 24 5.67 -15.00 -2.11
CA THR A 24 6.04 -16.42 -2.20
C THR A 24 6.91 -16.78 -0.99
N GLN A 25 6.95 -18.07 -0.62
CA GLN A 25 7.74 -18.54 0.54
C GLN A 25 9.25 -18.39 0.35
N ASN A 26 9.74 -18.43 -0.89
CA ASN A 26 11.16 -18.58 -1.20
C ASN A 26 11.83 -17.29 -1.66
N GLN A 27 11.12 -16.16 -1.63
CA GLN A 27 11.66 -14.87 -2.04
C GLN A 27 11.49 -13.86 -0.92
N PRO A 28 12.55 -13.09 -0.59
CA PRO A 28 12.43 -12.03 0.40
C PRO A 28 11.43 -10.97 -0.09
N SER A 29 10.72 -10.38 0.86
CA SER A 29 9.83 -9.26 0.60
C SER A 29 10.62 -8.06 0.04
N PRO A 30 10.23 -7.47 -1.11
CA PRO A 30 10.81 -6.22 -1.60
C PRO A 30 10.27 -4.99 -0.85
N TRP A 31 9.23 -5.16 -0.02
CA TRP A 31 8.66 -4.08 0.77
C TRP A 31 9.61 -3.63 1.88
N MET A 32 9.71 -2.32 2.07
CA MET A 32 10.55 -1.68 3.09
C MET A 32 9.69 -1.00 4.15
N MET A 33 10.06 -1.14 5.42
CA MET A 33 9.42 -0.42 6.52
C MET A 33 10.06 0.96 6.70
N ILE A 34 9.23 1.99 6.85
CA ILE A 34 9.65 3.35 7.19
C ILE A 34 8.72 3.85 8.31
N SER A 35 9.29 4.52 9.31
CA SER A 35 8.55 5.14 10.42
C SER A 35 8.81 6.64 10.50
N ASP A 36 7.99 7.33 11.29
CA ASP A 36 8.17 8.74 11.65
C ASP A 36 9.41 9.04 12.51
N GLN A 37 10.17 8.02 12.92
CA GLN A 37 11.41 8.19 13.69
C GLN A 37 12.45 9.06 12.96
N VAL A 38 12.41 9.08 11.62
CA VAL A 38 13.25 9.97 10.80
C VAL A 38 12.95 11.47 11.04
N MET A 39 11.79 11.78 11.61
CA MET A 39 11.36 13.13 12.00
C MET A 39 11.31 13.32 13.53
N GLY A 40 11.83 12.36 14.31
CA GLY A 40 11.80 12.40 15.78
C GLY A 40 10.55 11.80 16.44
N GLY A 41 9.65 11.22 15.64
CA GLY A 41 8.51 10.46 16.14
C GLY A 41 8.93 9.17 16.84
N VAL A 42 7.99 8.54 17.55
CA VAL A 42 8.24 7.31 18.33
C VAL A 42 7.40 6.12 17.87
N SER A 43 6.80 6.20 16.66
CA SER A 43 6.10 5.05 16.09
C SER A 43 7.10 3.95 15.73
N THR A 44 6.72 2.70 15.97
CA THR A 44 7.59 1.55 15.72
C THR A 44 6.86 0.50 14.91
N ALA A 45 7.56 -0.13 13.97
CA ALA A 45 7.03 -1.25 13.22
C ALA A 45 8.15 -2.15 12.73
N ALA A 46 7.79 -3.37 12.36
CA ALA A 46 8.65 -4.32 11.69
C ALA A 46 7.93 -4.88 10.46
N LEU A 47 8.70 -5.24 9.44
CA LEU A 47 8.22 -5.96 8.27
C LEU A 47 8.63 -7.42 8.40
N ARG A 48 7.67 -8.33 8.29
CA ARG A 48 7.93 -9.77 8.34
C ARG A 48 7.15 -10.51 7.27
N GLN A 49 7.69 -11.62 6.79
CA GLN A 49 6.91 -12.55 5.98
C GLN A 49 6.13 -13.48 6.92
N ASP A 50 4.88 -13.74 6.57
CA ASP A 50 3.94 -14.50 7.38
C ASP A 50 2.94 -15.24 6.46
N GLN A 51 1.99 -15.96 7.05
CA GLN A 51 0.89 -16.60 6.33
C GLN A 51 -0.45 -16.21 6.96
N ARG A 52 -1.39 -15.68 6.17
CA ARG A 52 -2.77 -15.37 6.59
C ARG A 52 -3.75 -16.14 5.71
N ASP A 53 -4.70 -16.86 6.31
CA ASP A 53 -5.68 -17.71 5.60
C ASP A 53 -5.05 -18.66 4.56
N ASN A 54 -3.90 -19.22 4.89
CA ASN A 54 -3.08 -20.08 4.02
C ASN A 54 -2.39 -19.37 2.83
N SER A 55 -2.48 -18.06 2.72
CA SER A 55 -1.75 -17.25 1.74
C SER A 55 -0.48 -16.65 2.34
N ASN A 56 0.65 -16.80 1.64
CA ASN A 56 1.89 -16.11 2.02
C ASN A 56 1.71 -14.60 1.86
N CYS A 57 2.30 -13.82 2.75
CA CYS A 57 2.20 -12.37 2.72
C CYS A 57 3.38 -11.68 3.40
N SER A 58 3.56 -10.40 3.09
CA SER A 58 4.43 -9.49 3.81
C SER A 58 3.59 -8.62 4.74
N CYS A 59 3.89 -8.61 6.03
CA CYS A 59 3.13 -7.93 7.06
C CYS A 59 3.92 -6.80 7.70
N LEU A 60 3.30 -5.64 7.79
CA LEU A 60 3.70 -4.53 8.63
C LEU A 60 3.02 -4.68 9.99
N VAL A 61 3.80 -4.90 11.04
CA VAL A 61 3.30 -5.05 12.41
C VAL A 61 3.99 -4.04 13.33
N GLY A 62 3.22 -3.31 14.13
CA GLY A 62 3.77 -2.23 14.95
C GLY A 62 2.70 -1.42 15.68
N ARG A 63 3.03 -0.16 15.98
CA ARG A 63 2.12 0.79 16.61
C ARG A 63 2.46 2.21 16.18
N THR A 64 1.44 3.01 15.89
CA THR A 64 1.57 4.45 15.70
C THR A 64 1.43 5.21 17.01
N SER A 65 2.18 6.29 17.16
CA SER A 65 2.04 7.25 18.28
C SER A 65 2.06 8.67 17.75
N LEU A 66 1.23 9.53 18.34
CA LEU A 66 1.15 10.96 18.02
C LEU A 66 2.18 11.80 18.81
N ASP A 67 2.91 11.18 19.73
CA ASP A 67 3.99 11.82 20.48
C ASP A 67 5.09 12.34 19.54
N ASN A 68 5.76 13.42 19.97
CA ASN A 68 6.82 14.10 19.22
C ASN A 68 6.41 14.59 17.81
N ASN A 69 5.14 14.95 17.63
CA ASN A 69 4.56 15.30 16.32
C ASN A 69 4.66 14.15 15.31
N GLY A 70 4.76 12.92 15.81
CA GLY A 70 4.75 11.70 15.03
C GLY A 70 3.34 11.33 14.58
N GLY A 71 3.20 10.09 14.17
CA GLY A 71 1.93 9.46 13.87
C GLY A 71 1.94 8.64 12.61
N PHE A 72 3.07 8.08 12.16
CA PHE A 72 3.03 7.14 11.03
C PHE A 72 4.06 6.01 11.03
N VAL A 73 3.62 4.89 10.44
CA VAL A 73 4.47 3.81 9.92
C VAL A 73 3.97 3.40 8.54
N GLN A 74 4.86 2.96 7.66
CA GLN A 74 4.49 2.53 6.31
C GLN A 74 5.31 1.34 5.83
N MET A 75 4.68 0.54 4.96
CA MET A 75 5.35 -0.43 4.10
C MET A 75 5.35 0.08 2.67
N LYS A 76 6.54 0.29 2.12
CA LYS A 76 6.77 0.92 0.82
C LYS A 76 7.31 -0.10 -0.18
N LEU A 77 6.81 -0.04 -1.41
CA LEU A 77 7.33 -0.76 -2.58
C LEU A 77 7.79 0.26 -3.62
N ASP A 78 9.04 0.13 -4.08
CA ASP A 78 9.54 0.91 -5.21
C ASP A 78 9.04 0.31 -6.53
N ILE A 79 8.66 1.19 -7.47
CA ILE A 79 8.16 0.82 -8.79
C ILE A 79 9.19 1.23 -9.84
N LYS A 80 9.60 0.27 -10.65
CA LYS A 80 10.54 0.51 -11.76
C LYS A 80 9.77 1.06 -12.96
N SER A 81 10.40 1.95 -13.72
CA SER A 81 9.80 2.46 -14.96
C SER A 81 9.44 1.37 -15.97
N SER A 82 10.16 0.24 -15.95
CA SER A 82 9.87 -0.95 -16.78
C SER A 82 8.56 -1.65 -16.44
N GLU A 83 7.99 -1.40 -15.26
CA GLU A 83 6.73 -1.99 -14.80
C GLU A 83 5.52 -1.15 -15.22
N LEU A 84 5.75 0.10 -15.64
CA LEU A 84 4.70 1.05 -15.99
C LEU A 84 4.33 0.95 -17.48
N ARG A 85 3.03 1.09 -17.75
CA ARG A 85 2.50 1.22 -19.11
C ARG A 85 1.44 2.32 -19.16
N THR A 86 1.28 2.92 -20.32
CA THR A 86 0.36 4.06 -20.55
C THR A 86 -1.11 3.64 -20.62
N ASP A 87 -1.38 2.36 -20.84
CA ASP A 87 -2.72 1.82 -20.99
C ASP A 87 -3.33 1.31 -19.67
N TYR A 88 -2.56 1.24 -18.59
CA TYR A 88 -3.10 0.96 -17.26
C TYR A 88 -4.09 2.06 -16.82
N LYS A 89 -5.15 1.65 -16.11
CA LYS A 89 -6.23 2.51 -15.61
C LYS A 89 -6.16 2.76 -14.12
N GLY A 90 -5.34 1.99 -13.41
CA GLY A 90 -5.18 2.09 -11.98
C GLY A 90 -4.28 1.00 -11.43
N LEU A 91 -4.40 0.82 -10.14
CA LEU A 91 -3.63 -0.13 -9.35
C LEU A 91 -4.55 -1.03 -8.54
N PHE A 92 -4.06 -2.21 -8.20
CA PHE A 92 -4.74 -3.08 -7.25
C PHE A 92 -3.80 -3.52 -6.14
N ILE A 93 -4.37 -3.77 -4.97
CA ILE A 93 -3.63 -4.31 -3.83
C ILE A 93 -4.51 -5.26 -3.03
N GLU A 94 -3.96 -6.39 -2.62
CA GLU A 94 -4.66 -7.37 -1.79
C GLU A 94 -4.13 -7.30 -0.37
N LEU A 95 -4.99 -6.85 0.56
CA LEU A 95 -4.66 -6.63 1.95
C LEU A 95 -5.50 -7.50 2.91
N TYR A 96 -4.89 -7.83 4.04
CA TYR A 96 -5.52 -8.49 5.19
C TYR A 96 -4.95 -7.87 6.45
N GLY A 97 -5.76 -7.54 7.45
CA GLY A 97 -5.22 -6.98 8.69
C GLY A 97 -6.27 -6.76 9.77
N THR A 98 -5.85 -6.17 10.88
CA THR A 98 -6.78 -5.65 11.89
C THR A 98 -7.68 -4.58 11.26
N ALA A 99 -8.96 -4.58 11.64
CA ALA A 99 -9.93 -3.64 11.10
C ALA A 99 -9.52 -2.18 11.39
N HIS A 100 -9.07 -1.48 10.36
CA HIS A 100 -8.67 -0.07 10.44
C HIS A 100 -8.57 0.55 9.04
N GLU A 101 -8.65 1.87 8.98
CA GLU A 101 -8.33 2.60 7.76
C GLU A 101 -6.81 2.74 7.60
N TYR A 102 -6.34 2.42 6.40
CA TYR A 102 -4.96 2.63 5.97
C TYR A 102 -4.95 3.53 4.74
N ASN A 103 -3.91 4.35 4.60
CA ASN A 103 -3.73 5.16 3.41
C ASN A 103 -2.87 4.41 2.40
N LEU A 104 -3.33 4.31 1.16
CA LEU A 104 -2.46 3.96 0.04
C LEU A 104 -1.85 5.25 -0.52
N HIS A 105 -0.55 5.42 -0.37
CA HIS A 105 0.20 6.52 -0.95
C HIS A 105 0.84 6.09 -2.27
N VAL A 106 0.73 6.95 -3.28
CA VAL A 106 1.43 6.86 -4.56
C VAL A 106 2.35 8.07 -4.69
N LYS A 107 3.61 7.81 -5.02
CA LYS A 107 4.62 8.82 -5.32
C LYS A 107 4.94 8.80 -6.80
N THR A 108 5.13 9.98 -7.36
CA THR A 108 5.62 10.17 -8.73
C THR A 108 6.89 11.01 -8.72
N SER A 109 7.69 10.94 -9.79
CA SER A 109 8.96 11.69 -9.91
C SER A 109 8.79 13.21 -9.88
N GLN A 110 7.63 13.75 -10.22
CA GLN A 110 7.34 15.19 -10.14
C GLN A 110 7.13 15.71 -8.70
N LEU A 111 6.95 14.83 -7.71
CA LEU A 111 6.77 15.22 -6.31
C LEU A 111 8.13 15.42 -5.65
N THR A 112 8.46 16.67 -5.35
CA THR A 112 9.78 17.05 -4.82
C THR A 112 9.85 17.09 -3.29
N ARG A 113 8.71 17.04 -2.60
CA ARG A 113 8.64 17.09 -1.13
C ARG A 113 8.23 15.74 -0.51
N PRO A 114 8.80 15.36 0.65
CA PRO A 114 8.51 14.07 1.27
C PRO A 114 7.05 13.92 1.76
N TRP A 115 6.35 15.02 2.08
CA TRP A 115 4.94 15.00 2.52
C TRP A 115 3.91 14.99 1.37
N GLN A 116 4.34 15.17 0.12
CA GLN A 116 3.48 15.17 -1.06
C GLN A 116 3.17 13.75 -1.54
N SER A 117 1.97 13.51 -2.05
CA SER A 117 1.59 12.18 -2.56
C SER A 117 0.22 12.26 -3.21
N PHE A 118 -0.11 11.26 -4.01
CA PHE A 118 -1.49 10.94 -4.36
C PHE A 118 -1.98 9.82 -3.43
N ARG A 119 -3.22 9.88 -2.94
CA ARG A 119 -3.68 8.99 -1.85
C ARG A 119 -5.08 8.43 -2.08
N SER A 120 -5.32 7.24 -1.54
CA SER A 120 -6.66 6.69 -1.33
C SER A 120 -6.74 6.05 0.06
N ILE A 121 -7.93 6.03 0.66
CA ILE A 121 -8.18 5.40 1.96
C ILE A 121 -8.72 4.00 1.71
N LEU A 122 -8.12 3.00 2.35
CA LEU A 122 -8.49 1.59 2.26
C LEU A 122 -8.97 1.11 3.63
N ALA A 123 -10.23 0.69 3.72
CA ALA A 123 -10.80 0.08 4.91
C ALA A 123 -10.40 -1.40 4.96
N VAL A 124 -9.30 -1.71 5.64
CA VAL A 124 -8.78 -3.07 5.81
C VAL A 124 -9.59 -3.79 6.87
N GLU A 125 -9.82 -5.09 6.67
CA GLU A 125 -10.57 -5.98 7.55
C GLU A 125 -9.80 -7.31 7.72
N PRO A 126 -10.15 -8.13 8.73
CA PRO A 126 -9.51 -9.44 8.97
C PRO A 126 -10.00 -10.51 7.97
N GLN A 127 -9.99 -10.16 6.68
CA GLN A 127 -10.28 -10.99 5.53
C GLN A 127 -9.54 -10.46 4.31
N TRP A 128 -9.08 -11.34 3.43
CA TRP A 128 -8.39 -10.92 2.21
C TRP A 128 -9.33 -10.07 1.35
N THR A 129 -8.92 -8.83 1.11
CA THR A 129 -9.66 -7.86 0.30
C THR A 129 -8.77 -7.32 -0.80
N ARG A 130 -9.21 -7.46 -2.05
CA ARG A 130 -8.64 -6.80 -3.22
C ARG A 130 -9.25 -5.40 -3.33
N PHE A 131 -8.42 -4.39 -3.17
CA PHE A 131 -8.78 -3.01 -3.45
C PHE A 131 -8.38 -2.70 -4.90
N ILE A 132 -9.36 -2.39 -5.74
CA ILE A 132 -9.16 -1.87 -7.08
C ILE A 132 -9.27 -0.34 -7.01
N VAL A 133 -8.17 0.35 -7.27
CA VAL A 133 -8.08 1.80 -7.17
C VAL A 133 -7.75 2.38 -8.55
N PRO A 134 -8.77 2.79 -9.32
CA PRO A 134 -8.60 3.63 -10.49
C PRO A 134 -7.78 4.89 -10.19
N TYR A 135 -7.02 5.37 -11.18
CA TYR A 135 -6.17 6.56 -11.01
C TYR A 135 -6.95 7.83 -10.64
N ASP A 136 -8.20 7.95 -11.09
CA ASP A 136 -9.08 9.10 -10.78
C ASP A 136 -9.58 9.11 -9.32
N GLN A 137 -9.44 8.00 -8.59
CA GLN A 137 -9.75 7.91 -7.16
C GLN A 137 -8.56 8.31 -6.27
N LEU A 138 -7.37 8.52 -6.85
CA LEU A 138 -6.20 8.98 -6.11
C LEU A 138 -6.24 10.49 -5.95
N GLN A 139 -6.42 10.96 -4.72
CA GLN A 139 -6.51 12.37 -4.40
C GLN A 139 -5.12 12.99 -4.19
N ALA A 140 -4.88 14.14 -4.80
CA ALA A 140 -3.67 14.93 -4.57
C ALA A 140 -3.62 15.40 -3.11
N HIS A 141 -2.49 15.18 -2.44
CA HIS A 141 -2.28 15.62 -1.07
C HIS A 141 -1.05 16.54 -0.97
N ARG A 142 -1.28 17.79 -0.52
CA ARG A 142 -0.27 18.86 -0.37
C ARG A 142 0.50 19.17 -1.66
N THR A 143 -0.16 19.04 -2.81
CA THR A 143 0.39 19.30 -4.14
C THR A 143 -0.74 19.74 -5.07
N ASP A 144 -0.45 20.65 -5.99
CA ASP A 144 -1.38 21.08 -7.05
C ASP A 144 -1.18 20.29 -8.35
N ASN A 145 -0.19 19.39 -8.38
CA ASN A 145 0.06 18.47 -9.47
C ASN A 145 -1.08 17.48 -9.68
N GLU A 146 -1.34 17.15 -10.95
CA GLU A 146 -2.13 15.98 -11.34
C GLU A 146 -1.27 14.71 -11.41
N LEU A 147 -1.88 13.56 -11.15
CA LEU A 147 -1.18 12.28 -11.23
C LEU A 147 -0.73 12.02 -12.67
N GLN A 148 0.56 11.73 -12.83
CA GLN A 148 1.13 11.24 -14.08
C GLN A 148 1.50 9.76 -13.92
N PRO A 149 0.65 8.80 -14.36
CA PRO A 149 0.87 7.39 -14.10
C PRO A 149 2.21 6.83 -14.62
N ALA A 150 2.68 7.34 -15.76
CA ALA A 150 3.96 6.96 -16.34
C ALA A 150 5.18 7.35 -15.49
N ASN A 151 4.97 8.19 -14.46
CA ASN A 151 6.01 8.71 -13.58
C ASN A 151 5.93 8.15 -12.15
N ILE A 152 5.10 7.13 -11.89
CA ILE A 152 5.01 6.49 -10.56
C ILE A 152 6.39 5.91 -10.18
N THR A 153 6.84 6.18 -8.96
CA THR A 153 8.14 5.73 -8.45
C THR A 153 8.02 4.83 -7.24
N SER A 154 6.94 4.95 -6.47
CA SER A 154 6.67 4.03 -5.36
C SER A 154 5.22 4.07 -4.93
N VAL A 155 4.80 2.98 -4.28
CA VAL A 155 3.54 2.88 -3.56
C VAL A 155 3.82 2.53 -2.10
N ALA A 156 2.94 2.92 -1.19
CA ALA A 156 3.05 2.55 0.21
C ALA A 156 1.69 2.38 0.88
N VAL A 157 1.57 1.38 1.74
CA VAL A 157 0.45 1.28 2.69
C VAL A 157 0.91 1.94 3.98
N VAL A 158 0.14 2.92 4.44
CA VAL A 158 0.53 3.85 5.50
C VAL A 158 -0.51 3.86 6.60
N ALA A 159 -0.10 3.50 7.80
CA ALA A 159 -0.84 3.79 9.03
C ALA A 159 -0.46 5.21 9.45
N ILE A 160 -1.41 6.15 9.46
CA ILE A 160 -1.12 7.56 9.75
C ILE A 160 -2.30 8.28 10.41
N GLY A 161 -1.97 9.25 11.29
CA GLY A 161 -2.92 10.26 11.77
C GLY A 161 -3.74 9.86 12.99
N GLN A 162 -3.58 8.62 13.48
CA GLN A 162 -4.22 8.11 14.68
C GLN A 162 -3.27 7.14 15.40
N GLU A 163 -3.43 6.98 16.71
CA GLU A 163 -2.73 5.95 17.49
C GLU A 163 -3.50 4.63 17.46
N PHE A 164 -2.85 3.57 16.95
CA PHE A 164 -3.42 2.23 16.95
C PHE A 164 -2.32 1.18 16.75
N ASP A 165 -2.65 -0.06 17.12
CA ASP A 165 -1.81 -1.21 16.82
C ASP A 165 -1.95 -1.57 15.33
N VAL A 166 -0.83 -1.57 14.63
CA VAL A 166 -0.74 -1.81 13.20
C VAL A 166 -0.52 -3.30 12.97
N ASP A 167 -1.43 -3.94 12.24
CA ASP A 167 -1.25 -5.28 11.66
C ASP A 167 -1.92 -5.28 10.29
N VAL A 168 -1.12 -5.15 9.24
CA VAL A 168 -1.60 -5.18 7.85
C VAL A 168 -0.61 -5.93 6.98
N CYS A 169 -1.15 -6.85 6.19
CA CYS A 169 -0.40 -7.74 5.32
C CYS A 169 -0.79 -7.51 3.87
N VAL A 170 0.20 -7.55 2.98
CA VAL A 170 0.02 -7.55 1.53
C VAL A 170 0.50 -8.87 0.95
N ARG A 171 -0.32 -9.49 0.11
CA ARG A 171 0.08 -10.70 -0.64
C ARG A 171 0.27 -10.46 -2.12
N ARG A 172 -0.34 -9.40 -2.66
CA ARG A 172 -0.30 -9.11 -4.09
C ARG A 172 -0.52 -7.62 -4.35
N PHE A 173 0.22 -7.08 -5.31
CA PHE A 173 0.10 -5.71 -5.77
C PHE A 173 0.44 -5.63 -7.27
N GLY A 174 -0.23 -4.74 -7.98
CA GLY A 174 0.06 -4.49 -9.38
C GLY A 174 -0.83 -3.44 -10.01
N PHE A 175 -0.89 -3.49 -11.34
CA PHE A 175 -1.69 -2.57 -12.17
C PHE A 175 -2.82 -3.32 -12.86
N PHE A 176 -3.76 -2.57 -13.43
CA PHE A 176 -4.79 -3.15 -14.30
C PHE A 176 -5.08 -2.28 -15.53
N HIS A 177 -5.49 -2.93 -16.62
CA HIS A 177 -5.93 -2.30 -17.87
C HIS A 177 -7.45 -2.12 -17.94
#